data_AF-A0A367IYE3-F1
#
_entry.id   AF-A0A367IYE3-F1
#
_cell.length_a   1.000
_cell.length_b   1.000
_cell.length_c   1.000
_cell.angle_alpha   90.00
_cell.angle_beta   90.00
_cell.angle_gamma   90.00
#
_symmetry.space_group_name_H-M   'P 1'
#
loop_
_entity.id
_entity.type
_entity.pdbx_description
1 polymer ?
#
loop_
_entity_poly.entity_id
_entity_poly.type
_entity_poly.pdbx_seq_one_letter_code
_entity_poly.pdbx_strand_id
1 'polypeptide(L)'
;MVSVIGKGADRLRTAGRGTSELYNEIRYIFEEGGDQQTMSTILEKARKLAEYYLATGKELDRDAKDLSTKAFRLPGSLKYLEDDDEDDNKDLFLSLDVIEKIQKTRFEESVIKRSRYSSRPQGGFNGRGLFGIMKNT
;
A
#
# COMPACT_ATOMS: atom_id res chain seq x y z
N MET A 1 -2.55 3.58 -13.33
CA MET A 1 -2.65 2.77 -12.11
C MET A 1 -2.66 1.25 -12.38
N VAL A 2 -2.58 0.80 -13.64
CA VAL A 2 -2.51 -0.64 -14.03
C VAL A 2 -1.05 -1.16 -14.09
N SER A 3 -0.04 -0.27 -14.01
CA SER A 3 1.35 -0.59 -14.37
C SER A 3 2.19 -1.27 -13.29
N VAL A 4 1.74 -1.30 -12.03
CA VAL A 4 2.55 -1.76 -10.89
C VAL A 4 2.11 -3.16 -10.45
N ILE A 5 0.80 -3.33 -10.24
CA ILE A 5 0.17 -4.63 -9.94
C ILE A 5 0.39 -5.63 -11.09
N GLY A 6 0.34 -5.19 -12.35
CA GLY A 6 0.63 -6.05 -13.50
C GLY A 6 2.06 -6.58 -13.51
N LYS A 7 3.04 -5.71 -13.26
CA LYS A 7 4.46 -6.09 -13.18
C LYS A 7 4.73 -7.04 -12.01
N GLY A 8 4.14 -6.76 -10.86
CA GLY A 8 4.19 -7.64 -9.69
C GLY A 8 3.65 -9.04 -9.96
N ALA A 9 2.47 -9.11 -10.58
CA ALA A 9 1.85 -10.37 -10.96
C ALA A 9 2.69 -11.15 -11.99
N ASP A 10 3.31 -10.48 -12.96
CA ASP A 10 4.17 -11.13 -13.96
C ASP A 10 5.46 -11.68 -13.37
N ARG A 11 6.06 -10.97 -12.41
CA ARG A 11 7.19 -11.48 -11.61
C ARG A 11 6.79 -12.71 -10.82
N LEU A 12 5.62 -12.69 -10.17
CA LEU A 12 5.12 -13.84 -9.41
C LEU A 12 4.82 -15.04 -10.32
N ARG A 13 4.28 -14.83 -11.53
CA ARG A 13 4.08 -15.89 -12.53
C ARG A 13 5.40 -16.50 -12.99
N THR A 14 6.41 -15.68 -13.23
CA THR A 14 7.76 -16.13 -13.61
C THR A 14 8.37 -16.98 -12.50
N ALA A 15 8.26 -16.51 -11.26
CA ALA A 15 8.73 -17.22 -10.09
C ALA A 15 8.02 -18.58 -9.94
N GLY A 16 6.69 -18.60 -10.07
CA GLY A 16 5.90 -19.82 -9.95
C GLY A 16 6.22 -20.87 -11.03
N ARG A 17 6.53 -20.44 -12.26
CA ARG A 17 7.06 -21.33 -13.31
C ARG A 17 8.40 -21.93 -12.90
N GLY A 18 9.34 -21.10 -12.46
CA GLY A 18 10.65 -21.58 -11.99
C GLY A 18 10.55 -22.54 -10.81
N THR A 19 9.62 -22.32 -9.87
CA THR A 19 9.38 -23.25 -8.75
C THR A 19 8.81 -24.58 -9.23
N SER A 20 7.91 -24.56 -10.22
CA SER A 20 7.32 -25.78 -10.79
C SER A 20 8.36 -26.60 -11.54
N GLU A 21 9.23 -25.94 -12.30
CA GLU A 21 10.39 -26.57 -12.96
C GLU A 21 11.31 -27.22 -11.93
N LEU A 22 11.65 -26.49 -10.87
CA LEU A 22 12.54 -26.97 -9.82
C LEU A 22 11.97 -28.19 -9.08
N TYR A 23 10.65 -28.21 -8.82
CA TYR A 23 9.97 -29.36 -8.26
C TYR A 23 10.11 -30.60 -9.17
N ASN A 24 9.90 -30.43 -10.47
CA ASN A 24 10.02 -31.53 -11.44
C ASN A 24 11.47 -32.03 -11.54
N GLU A 25 12.47 -31.14 -11.48
CA GLU A 25 13.89 -31.51 -11.49
C GLU A 25 14.26 -32.32 -10.23
N ILE A 26 13.79 -31.91 -9.05
CA ILE A 26 14.00 -32.66 -7.80
C ILE A 26 13.32 -34.02 -7.87
N ARG A 27 12.06 -34.06 -8.34
CA ARG A 27 11.30 -35.30 -8.50
C ARG A 27 12.02 -36.27 -9.43
N TYR A 28 12.54 -35.79 -10.55
CA TYR A 28 13.30 -36.60 -11.50
C TYR A 28 14.54 -37.22 -10.84
N ILE A 29 15.33 -36.44 -10.10
CA ILE A 29 16.48 -36.97 -9.37
C ILE A 29 16.07 -38.04 -8.36
N PHE A 30 14.94 -37.83 -7.67
CA PHE A 30 14.44 -38.78 -6.69
C PHE A 30 13.99 -40.10 -7.32
N GLU A 31 13.36 -40.05 -8.49
CA GLU A 31 12.82 -41.22 -9.19
C GLU A 31 13.90 -41.99 -9.98
N GLU A 32 14.76 -41.29 -10.72
CA GLU A 32 15.70 -41.90 -11.68
C GLU A 32 17.14 -42.00 -11.13
N GLY A 33 17.42 -41.35 -10.01
CA GLY A 33 18.76 -41.21 -9.46
C GLY A 33 19.56 -40.13 -10.20
N GLY A 34 19.87 -39.04 -9.50
CA GLY A 34 20.71 -37.96 -10.02
C GLY A 34 22.12 -38.00 -9.46
N ASP A 35 23.10 -37.55 -10.25
CA ASP A 35 24.46 -37.35 -9.77
C ASP A 35 24.59 -36.08 -8.90
N GLN A 36 25.70 -35.98 -8.19
CA GLN A 36 25.99 -34.86 -7.31
C GLN A 36 26.03 -33.51 -8.06
N GLN A 37 26.44 -33.50 -9.32
CA GLN A 37 26.57 -32.29 -10.12
C GLN A 37 25.20 -31.74 -10.53
N THR A 38 24.27 -32.63 -10.86
CA THR A 38 22.87 -32.32 -11.16
C THR A 38 22.19 -31.77 -9.92
N MET A 39 22.37 -32.42 -8.76
CA MET A 39 21.84 -31.91 -7.49
C MET A 39 22.42 -30.53 -7.13
N SER A 40 23.74 -30.33 -7.31
CA SER A 40 24.37 -29.03 -7.08
C SER A 40 23.77 -27.92 -7.97
N THR A 41 23.46 -28.25 -9.23
CA THR A 41 22.85 -27.31 -10.18
C THR A 41 21.43 -26.93 -9.74
N ILE A 42 20.64 -27.91 -9.28
CA ILE A 42 19.28 -27.66 -8.75
C ILE A 42 19.33 -26.79 -7.51
N LEU A 43 20.27 -27.04 -6.59
CA LEU A 43 20.43 -26.24 -5.38
C LEU A 43 20.80 -24.79 -5.72
N GLU A 44 21.66 -24.56 -6.71
CA GLU A 44 22.00 -23.20 -7.15
C GLU A 44 20.79 -22.50 -7.79
N LYS A 45 20.00 -23.21 -8.61
CA LYS A 45 18.73 -22.69 -9.13
C LYS A 45 17.77 -22.33 -7.99
N ALA A 46 17.64 -23.19 -6.98
CA ALA A 46 16.78 -22.95 -5.82
C ALA A 46 17.21 -21.70 -5.06
N ARG A 47 18.51 -21.53 -4.83
CA ARG A 47 19.06 -20.34 -4.17
C ARG A 47 18.72 -19.06 -4.91
N LYS A 48 18.97 -19.02 -6.23
CA LYS A 48 18.66 -17.86 -7.07
C LYS A 48 17.16 -17.55 -7.09
N LEU A 49 16.32 -18.59 -7.13
CA LEU A 49 14.88 -18.43 -7.10
C LEU A 49 14.41 -17.86 -5.74
N ALA A 50 14.97 -18.34 -4.63
CA ALA A 50 14.67 -17.84 -3.30
C ALA A 50 15.09 -16.37 -3.12
N GLU A 51 16.29 -16.00 -3.58
CA GLU A 51 16.77 -14.61 -3.61
C GLU A 51 15.82 -13.72 -4.44
N TYR A 52 15.38 -14.20 -5.60
CA TYR A 52 14.43 -13.50 -6.46
C TYR A 52 13.06 -13.29 -5.79
N TYR A 53 12.52 -14.30 -5.12
CA TYR A 53 11.26 -14.20 -4.38
C TYR A 53 11.35 -13.18 -3.25
N LEU A 54 12.43 -13.20 -2.47
CA LEU A 54 12.62 -12.26 -1.36
C LEU A 54 12.72 -10.82 -1.86
N ALA A 55 13.52 -10.59 -2.91
CA ALA A 55 13.65 -9.27 -3.52
C ALA A 55 12.32 -8.78 -4.11
N THR A 56 11.60 -9.66 -4.81
CA THR A 56 10.29 -9.34 -5.41
C THR A 56 9.24 -9.04 -4.33
N GLY A 57 9.23 -9.80 -3.24
CA GLY A 57 8.33 -9.55 -2.10
C GLY A 57 8.55 -8.18 -1.49
N LYS A 58 9.80 -7.81 -1.21
CA LYS A 58 10.15 -6.46 -0.69
C LYS A 58 9.73 -5.33 -1.64
N GLU A 59 9.87 -5.53 -2.95
CA GLU A 59 9.43 -4.53 -3.94
C GLU A 59 7.90 -4.41 -3.99
N LEU A 60 7.19 -5.54 -3.96
CA LEU A 60 5.72 -5.57 -3.90
C LEU A 60 5.18 -4.90 -2.64
N ASP A 61 5.83 -5.10 -1.50
CA ASP A 61 5.42 -4.48 -0.24
C ASP A 61 5.59 -2.96 -0.29
N ARG A 62 6.69 -2.46 -0.88
CA ARG A 62 6.88 -1.02 -1.12
C ARG A 62 5.82 -0.46 -2.07
N ASP A 63 5.56 -1.15 -3.17
CA ASP A 63 4.52 -0.75 -4.14
C ASP A 63 3.13 -0.71 -3.49
N ALA A 64 2.82 -1.68 -2.61
CA ALA A 64 1.58 -1.74 -1.87
C ALA A 64 1.46 -0.62 -0.83
N LYS A 65 2.56 -0.30 -0.12
CA LYS A 65 2.63 0.84 0.81
C LYS A 65 2.38 2.14 0.06
N ASP A 66 3.09 2.39 -1.04
CA ASP A 66 2.92 3.58 -1.89
C ASP A 66 1.49 3.76 -2.42
N LEU A 67 0.87 2.66 -2.82
CA LEU A 67 -0.51 2.69 -3.33
C LEU A 67 -1.50 2.94 -2.19
N SER A 68 -1.25 2.35 -1.02
CA SER A 68 -2.04 2.55 0.19
C SER A 68 -1.93 3.98 0.70
N THR A 69 -0.74 4.57 0.78
CA THR A 69 -0.55 5.96 1.22
C THR A 69 -1.26 6.95 0.29
N LYS A 70 -1.16 6.75 -1.03
CA LYS A 70 -1.90 7.52 -2.03
C LYS A 70 -3.41 7.36 -1.89
N ALA A 71 -3.89 6.14 -1.66
CA ALA A 71 -5.31 5.86 -1.45
C ALA A 71 -5.84 6.50 -0.16
N PHE A 72 -5.07 6.44 0.92
CA PHE A 72 -5.43 6.99 2.22
C PHE A 72 -5.18 8.50 2.35
N ARG A 73 -4.56 9.17 1.36
CA ARG A 73 -4.25 10.61 1.39
C ARG A 73 -3.70 11.05 2.75
N LEU A 74 -2.61 10.39 3.17
CA LEU A 74 -2.04 10.66 4.49
C LEU A 74 -1.74 12.17 4.64
N PRO A 75 -2.11 12.79 5.78
CA PRO A 75 -1.76 14.17 6.07
C PRO A 75 -0.26 14.37 5.95
N GLY A 76 0.19 15.52 5.43
CA GLY A 76 1.62 15.80 5.24
C GLY A 76 2.45 15.72 6.53
N SER A 77 1.80 15.82 7.69
CA SER A 77 2.38 15.65 9.03
C SER A 77 2.66 14.20 9.43
N LEU A 78 2.27 13.18 8.66
CA LEU A 78 2.56 11.77 8.94
C LEU A 78 3.52 11.14 7.93
N LYS A 79 4.04 11.93 6.99
CA LYS A 79 4.95 11.48 5.93
C LYS A 79 6.27 10.92 6.48
N TYR A 80 6.72 11.35 7.67
CA TYR A 80 7.96 10.85 8.28
C TYR A 80 7.85 9.43 8.87
N LEU A 81 6.63 8.91 9.07
CA LEU A 81 6.43 7.53 9.52
C LEU A 81 6.66 6.51 8.39
N GLU A 82 6.94 7.00 7.17
CA GLU A 82 7.25 6.19 5.98
C GLU A 82 8.71 5.69 5.97
N ASP A 83 9.63 6.33 6.72
CA ASP A 83 11.08 6.06 6.66
C ASP A 83 11.60 5.09 7.74
N ASP A 84 10.79 4.73 8.74
CA ASP A 84 11.23 3.98 9.95
C ASP A 84 11.14 2.43 9.82
N ASP A 85 10.97 1.89 8.61
CA ASP A 85 10.70 0.46 8.39
C ASP A 85 11.97 -0.40 8.19
N GLU A 86 12.99 -0.24 9.03
CA GLU A 86 14.10 -1.21 9.13
C GLU A 86 13.80 -2.39 10.06
N ASP A 87 12.64 -2.41 10.73
CA ASP A 87 12.29 -3.45 11.70
C ASP A 87 11.46 -4.58 11.06
N ASP A 88 12.16 -5.65 10.65
CA ASP A 88 11.70 -6.85 9.94
C ASP A 88 10.61 -7.70 10.68
N ASN A 89 9.94 -7.18 11.71
CA ASN A 89 9.16 -7.99 12.67
C ASN A 89 7.67 -7.65 12.84
N LYS A 90 7.04 -6.95 11.89
CA LYS A 90 5.56 -6.79 11.88
C LYS A 90 4.96 -7.28 10.57
N ASP A 91 4.22 -8.38 10.64
CA ASP A 91 3.38 -9.01 9.58
C ASP A 91 2.24 -8.11 9.04
N LEU A 92 2.28 -6.79 9.27
CA LEU A 92 1.26 -5.85 8.83
C LEU A 92 1.90 -4.78 7.93
N PHE A 93 1.33 -4.56 6.74
CA PHE A 93 1.74 -3.52 5.78
C PHE A 93 1.86 -2.12 6.39
N LEU A 94 1.08 -1.84 7.45
CA LEU A 94 1.25 -0.70 8.35
C LEU A 94 1.18 -1.22 9.78
N SER A 95 2.09 -0.80 10.64
CA SER A 95 2.02 -1.16 12.05
C SER A 95 0.76 -0.59 12.73
N LEU A 96 0.26 -1.27 13.76
CA LEU A 96 -0.87 -0.78 14.57
C LEU A 96 -0.63 0.64 15.09
N ASP A 97 0.60 0.95 15.48
CA ASP A 97 1.00 2.28 15.97
C ASP A 97 0.86 3.35 14.87
N VAL A 98 1.20 3.01 13.63
CA VAL A 98 1.03 3.90 12.47
C VAL A 98 -0.46 4.11 12.18
N ILE A 99 -1.27 3.05 12.25
CA ILE A 99 -2.73 3.14 12.06
C ILE A 99 -3.38 4.05 13.12
N GLU A 100 -2.99 3.90 14.38
CA GLU A 100 -3.49 4.73 15.49
C GLU A 100 -3.13 6.21 15.27
N LYS A 101 -1.87 6.50 14.90
CA LYS A 101 -1.44 7.86 14.57
C LYS A 101 -2.23 8.46 13.40
N ILE A 102 -2.51 7.69 12.34
CA ILE A 102 -3.34 8.14 11.21
C ILE A 102 -4.75 8.51 11.68
N GLN A 103 -5.39 7.67 12.50
CA GLN A 103 -6.73 7.92 13.00
C GLN A 103 -6.77 9.15 13.91
N LYS A 104 -5.78 9.29 14.80
CA LYS A 104 -5.65 10.45 15.69
C LYS A 104 -5.49 11.76 14.93
N THR A 105 -4.56 11.81 13.97
CA THR A 105 -4.33 13.04 13.17
C THR A 105 -5.57 13.42 12.36
N ARG A 106 -6.28 12.44 11.78
CA ARG A 106 -7.54 12.70 11.07
C ARG A 106 -8.62 13.23 11.99
N PHE A 107 -8.71 12.69 13.21
CA PHE A 107 -9.64 13.19 14.21
C PHE A 107 -9.31 14.63 14.57
N GLU A 108 -8.06 14.94 14.89
CA GLU A 108 -7.58 16.30 15.20
C GLU A 108 -7.85 17.29 14.05
N GLU A 109 -7.50 16.94 12.81
CA GLU A 109 -7.79 17.76 11.62
C GLU A 109 -9.30 17.97 11.43
N SER A 110 -10.13 16.95 11.67
CA SER A 110 -11.58 17.05 11.55
C SER A 110 -12.18 18.00 12.60
N VAL A 111 -11.65 17.99 13.82
CA VAL A 111 -12.05 18.89 14.91
C VAL A 111 -11.63 20.33 14.59
N ILE A 112 -10.39 20.55 14.14
CA ILE A 112 -9.90 21.87 13.72
C ILE A 112 -10.69 22.40 12.53
N LYS A 113 -11.00 21.54 11.55
CA LYS A 113 -11.81 21.94 10.39
C LYS A 113 -13.22 22.32 10.83
N ARG A 114 -13.86 21.56 11.72
CA ARG A 114 -15.20 21.86 12.26
C ARG A 114 -15.22 23.17 13.05
N SER A 115 -14.21 23.45 13.86
CA SER A 115 -14.11 24.72 14.60
C SER A 115 -13.90 25.93 13.68
N ARG A 116 -13.20 25.77 12.55
CA ARG A 116 -13.09 26.82 11.52
C ARG A 116 -14.44 27.15 10.84
N TYR A 117 -15.37 26.19 10.75
CA TYR A 117 -16.72 26.45 10.21
C TYR A 117 -17.71 26.94 11.26
N SER A 118 -17.54 26.62 12.56
CA SER A 118 -18.42 27.09 13.63
C SER A 118 -18.18 28.55 14.04
N SER A 119 -17.08 29.17 13.59
CA SER A 119 -16.76 30.58 13.88
C SER A 119 -17.34 31.58 12.87
N ARG A 120 -18.19 31.14 11.92
CA ARG A 120 -19.03 32.09 11.18
C ARG A 120 -20.25 32.40 12.04
N PRO A 121 -20.43 33.64 12.53
CA PRO A 121 -21.66 34.00 13.20
C PRO A 121 -22.77 33.92 12.16
N GLN A 122 -23.70 32.99 12.37
CA GLN A 122 -24.99 33.00 11.71
C GLN A 122 -25.81 34.13 12.34
N GLY A 123 -25.50 35.37 11.95
CA GLY A 123 -26.29 36.57 12.19
C GLY A 123 -26.89 37.04 10.86
N GLY A 124 -28.19 37.27 10.71
CA GLY A 124 -29.24 37.26 11.70
C GLY A 124 -30.62 37.23 11.05
N PHE A 125 -31.60 36.88 11.87
CA PHE A 125 -32.99 37.24 11.68
C PHE A 125 -33.14 38.77 11.81
N ASN A 126 -33.58 39.43 10.75
CA ASN A 126 -34.29 40.71 10.72
C ASN A 126 -35.10 40.65 9.41
N GLY A 127 -36.43 40.52 9.41
CA GLY A 127 -37.36 41.50 9.95
C GLY A 127 -38.07 42.21 8.78
N ARG A 128 -39.18 41.62 8.32
CA ARG A 128 -40.38 42.25 7.70
C ARG A 128 -40.23 43.58 6.92
N GLY A 129 -40.43 43.50 5.59
CA GLY A 129 -41.54 44.13 4.84
C GLY A 129 -41.52 45.65 4.52
N LEU A 130 -41.62 45.99 3.23
CA LEU A 130 -42.55 46.94 2.55
C LEU A 130 -41.95 47.35 1.17
N PHE A 131 -42.50 46.92 0.03
CA PHE A 131 -43.54 47.56 -0.82
C PHE A 131 -43.02 48.49 -1.96
N GLY A 132 -43.56 48.29 -3.17
CA GLY A 132 -43.57 49.27 -4.28
C GLY A 132 -42.94 48.75 -5.59
N ILE A 133 -43.55 47.81 -6.32
CA ILE A 133 -44.48 48.02 -7.47
C ILE A 133 -43.98 49.00 -8.56
N MET A 134 -43.58 48.39 -9.68
CA MET A 134 -43.77 48.75 -11.10
C MET A 134 -44.50 50.08 -11.44
N LYS A 135 -43.95 50.86 -12.38
CA LYS A 135 -44.62 51.20 -13.65
C LYS A 135 -43.71 51.93 -14.65
N ASN A 136 -43.78 51.44 -15.89
CA ASN A 136 -43.42 52.14 -17.12
C ASN A 136 -44.27 53.40 -17.29
N THR A 137 -43.64 54.50 -17.75
CA THR A 137 -44.13 55.31 -18.89
C THR A 137 -42.95 56.05 -19.50
#